data_AF-A0A963XUL1-F1
#
_entry.id   AF-A0A963XUL1-F1
#
_cell.length_a   1.000
_cell.length_b   1.000
_cell.length_c   1.000
_cell.angle_alpha   90.00
_cell.angle_beta   90.00
_cell.angle_gamma   90.00
#
_symmetry.space_group_name_H-M   'P 1'
#
loop_
_entity.id
_entity.type
_entity.pdbx_description
1 polymer ?
#
loop_
_entity_poly.entity_id
_entity_poly.type
_entity_poly.pdbx_seq_one_letter_code
_entity_poly.pdbx_strand_id
1 'polypeptide(L)'
;MTLQRKFLGAAAVLALTSGAALADPAIIYDLGGKFDKSFNEAAFNGAERWKAETGGTYKELEMQSEAQREQALRRLAEAGANPVVMTGFAFGDVLNKV
;
A
#
# COMPACT_ATOMS: atom_id res chain seq x y z
N MET A 1 7.52 40.43 19.10
CA MET A 1 7.36 40.13 17.65
C MET A 1 8.43 39.20 17.08
N THR A 2 9.67 39.21 17.58
CA THR A 2 10.77 38.36 17.09
C THR A 2 10.60 36.87 17.44
N LEU A 3 10.06 36.55 18.63
CA LEU A 3 9.88 35.17 19.07
C LEU A 3 8.77 34.44 18.30
N GLN A 4 7.65 35.12 18.02
CA GLN A 4 6.56 34.56 17.21
C GLN A 4 7.00 34.26 15.77
N ARG A 5 7.82 35.11 15.16
CA ARG A 5 8.38 34.85 13.82
C ARG A 5 9.29 33.62 13.81
N LYS A 6 10.06 33.36 14.88
CA LYS A 6 10.87 32.15 15.01
C LYS A 6 10.01 30.88 15.13
N PHE A 7 8.94 30.92 15.93
CA PHE A 7 8.01 29.80 16.06
C PHE A 7 7.25 29.51 14.76
N LEU A 8 6.76 30.56 14.08
CA LEU A 8 6.09 30.42 12.78
C LEU A 8 7.05 29.87 11.70
N GLY A 9 8.31 30.30 11.69
CA GLY A 9 9.33 29.76 10.81
C GLY A 9 9.65 28.29 11.08
N ALA A 10 9.78 27.89 12.35
CA ALA A 10 10.00 26.50 12.73
C ALA A 10 8.81 25.59 12.37
N ALA A 11 7.58 26.06 12.57
CA ALA A 11 6.37 25.34 12.18
C ALA A 11 6.27 25.14 10.66
N ALA A 12 6.65 26.15 9.87
CA ALA A 12 6.68 26.05 8.41
C ALA A 12 7.71 25.02 7.91
N VAL A 13 8.90 24.96 8.52
CA VAL A 13 9.93 23.96 8.18
C VAL A 13 9.47 22.55 8.54
N LEU A 14 8.85 22.36 9.71
CA LEU A 14 8.30 21.06 10.12
C LEU A 14 7.14 20.62 9.20
N ALA A 15 6.25 21.53 8.80
CA ALA A 15 5.16 21.23 7.87
C ALA A 15 5.65 20.84 6.47
N LEU A 16 6.80 21.35 6.02
CA LEU A 16 7.42 20.93 4.76
C LEU A 16 8.00 19.50 4.86
N THR A 17 8.44 19.07 6.04
CA THR A 17 8.93 17.70 6.26
C THR A 17 7.83 16.65 6.40
N SER A 18 6.59 17.03 6.71
CA SER A 18 5.47 16.08 6.81
C SER A 18 4.95 15.57 5.45
N GLY A 19 5.39 16.15 4.33
CA GLY A 19 4.88 15.82 2.99
C GLY A 19 5.46 14.55 2.34
N ALA A 20 6.39 13.84 2.97
CA ALA A 20 7.20 12.81 2.28
C ALA A 20 7.24 11.42 2.96
N ALA A 21 6.36 11.12 3.92
CA ALA A 21 6.14 9.74 4.34
C ALA A 21 5.19 9.05 3.35
N LEU A 22 5.63 8.90 2.09
CA LEU A 22 4.94 8.07 1.12
C LEU A 22 5.20 6.62 1.55
N ALA A 23 4.21 6.00 2.19
CA ALA A 23 4.30 4.58 2.47
C ALA A 23 4.34 3.79 1.16
N ASP A 24 5.12 2.72 1.13
CA ASP A 24 5.15 1.83 -0.04
C ASP A 24 3.76 1.21 -0.23
N PRO A 25 3.19 1.26 -1.45
CA PRO A 25 2.00 0.50 -1.76
C PRO A 25 2.25 -1.01 -1.60
N ALA A 26 1.18 -1.76 -1.42
CA ALA A 26 1.23 -3.21 -1.44
C ALA A 26 0.17 -3.81 -2.35
N ILE A 27 0.44 -5.01 -2.89
CA ILE A 27 -0.50 -5.81 -3.66
C ILE A 27 -0.65 -7.21 -3.03
N ILE A 28 -1.90 -7.66 -2.86
CA ILE A 28 -2.21 -9.03 -2.46
C ILE A 28 -2.84 -9.75 -3.66
N TYR A 29 -2.21 -10.85 -4.08
CA TYR A 29 -2.75 -11.75 -5.08
C TYR A 29 -3.70 -12.78 -4.43
N ASP A 30 -4.93 -12.88 -4.93
CA ASP A 30 -5.91 -13.89 -4.47
C ASP A 30 -5.48 -15.31 -4.89
N LEU A 31 -6.26 -16.32 -4.48
CA LEU A 31 -5.99 -17.71 -4.84
C LEU A 31 -5.89 -17.90 -6.36
N GLY A 32 -4.96 -18.76 -6.79
CA GLY A 32 -4.65 -18.99 -8.21
C GLY A 32 -3.22 -18.62 -8.58
N GLY A 33 -2.52 -17.89 -7.71
CA GLY A 33 -1.12 -17.50 -7.86
C GLY A 33 -0.95 -16.24 -8.73
N LYS A 34 0.22 -15.62 -8.63
CA LYS A 34 0.54 -14.36 -9.31
C LYS A 34 0.47 -14.44 -10.85
N PHE A 35 0.82 -15.58 -11.44
CA PHE A 35 0.89 -15.79 -12.89
C PHE A 35 -0.26 -16.67 -13.40
N ASP A 36 -1.48 -16.32 -13.00
CA ASP A 36 -2.72 -17.03 -13.32
C ASP A 36 -3.22 -16.82 -14.76
N LYS A 37 -2.50 -16.04 -15.59
CA LYS A 37 -2.91 -15.61 -16.94
C LYS A 37 -4.23 -14.85 -16.98
N SER A 38 -4.65 -14.28 -15.86
CA SER A 38 -5.94 -13.63 -15.68
C SER A 38 -5.79 -12.43 -14.73
N PHE A 39 -6.65 -12.31 -13.74
CA PHE A 39 -6.75 -11.14 -12.86
C PHE A 39 -5.48 -10.87 -12.06
N ASN A 40 -4.84 -11.89 -11.49
CA ASN A 40 -3.63 -11.68 -10.69
C ASN A 40 -2.46 -11.22 -11.57
N GLU A 41 -2.29 -11.83 -12.74
CA GLU A 41 -1.23 -11.45 -13.67
C GLU A 41 -1.46 -10.04 -14.24
N ALA A 42 -2.72 -9.68 -14.53
CA ALA A 42 -3.06 -8.31 -14.94
C ALA A 42 -2.70 -7.28 -13.87
N ALA A 43 -2.95 -7.60 -12.60
CA ALA A 43 -2.62 -6.71 -11.49
C ALA A 43 -1.10 -6.60 -11.26
N PHE A 44 -0.35 -7.71 -11.39
CA PHE A 44 1.11 -7.69 -11.37
C PHE A 44 1.68 -6.80 -12.49
N ASN A 45 1.20 -6.97 -13.72
CA ASN A 45 1.64 -6.17 -14.86
C ASN A 45 1.37 -4.67 -14.64
N GLY A 46 0.23 -4.33 -14.02
CA GLY A 46 -0.08 -2.96 -13.61
C GLY A 46 0.91 -2.42 -12.55
N ALA A 47 1.24 -3.22 -11.54
CA ALA A 47 2.19 -2.84 -10.49
C ALA A 47 3.62 -2.65 -11.04
N GLU A 48 4.09 -3.53 -11.93
CA GLU A 48 5.39 -3.38 -12.60
C GLU A 48 5.44 -2.14 -13.49
N ARG A 49 4.36 -1.84 -14.21
CA ARG A 49 4.26 -0.61 -15.00
C ARG A 49 4.34 0.63 -14.11
N TRP A 50 3.60 0.67 -13.00
CA TRP A 50 3.67 1.79 -12.05
C TRP A 50 5.07 1.97 -11.48
N LYS A 51 5.73 0.86 -11.10
CA LYS A 51 7.12 0.88 -10.62
C LYS A 51 8.07 1.44 -11.67
N ALA A 52 7.92 1.04 -12.94
CA ALA A 52 8.75 1.54 -14.03
C ALA A 52 8.51 3.04 -14.30
N GLU A 53 7.26 3.50 -14.24
CA GLU A 53 6.88 4.90 -14.50
C GLU A 53 7.28 5.85 -13.35
N THR A 54 7.22 5.38 -12.10
CA THR A 54 7.44 6.23 -10.90
C THR A 54 8.82 6.06 -10.27
N GLY A 55 9.51 4.95 -10.55
CA GLY A 55 10.73 4.54 -9.83
C GLY A 55 10.47 4.09 -8.38
N GLY A 56 9.20 3.96 -7.97
CA GLY A 56 8.81 3.55 -6.64
C GLY A 56 8.97 2.05 -6.38
N THR A 57 8.83 1.65 -5.13
CA THR A 57 8.78 0.25 -4.70
C THR A 57 7.39 -0.11 -4.19
N TYR A 58 7.06 -1.40 -4.26
CA TYR A 58 5.82 -1.93 -3.71
C TYR A 58 6.08 -3.28 -3.05
N LYS A 59 5.28 -3.61 -2.05
CA LYS A 59 5.28 -4.92 -1.39
C LYS A 59 4.30 -5.84 -2.10
N GLU A 60 4.60 -7.13 -2.17
CA GLU A 60 3.68 -8.11 -2.74
C GLU A 60 3.48 -9.33 -1.83
N LEU A 61 2.28 -9.91 -1.88
CA LEU A 61 1.93 -11.11 -1.13
C LEU A 61 1.06 -12.02 -1.99
N GLU A 62 1.48 -13.28 -2.15
CA GLU A 62 0.67 -14.32 -2.77
C GLU A 62 -0.06 -15.14 -1.70
N MET A 63 -1.39 -15.17 -1.78
CA MET A 63 -2.19 -15.86 -0.78
C MET A 63 -2.12 -17.38 -0.93
N GLN A 64 -1.93 -18.05 0.21
CA GLN A 64 -1.83 -19.52 0.26
C GLN A 64 -3.17 -20.19 0.54
N SER A 65 -4.06 -19.54 1.30
CA SER A 65 -5.41 -20.05 1.60
C SER A 65 -6.35 -18.93 2.00
N GLU A 66 -7.65 -19.15 1.82
CA GLU A 66 -8.70 -18.17 2.15
C GLU A 66 -8.71 -17.78 3.63
N ALA A 67 -8.39 -18.72 4.52
CA ALA A 67 -8.34 -18.51 5.97
C ALA A 67 -7.32 -17.45 6.38
N GLN A 68 -6.29 -17.20 5.55
CA GLN A 68 -5.24 -16.22 5.84
C GLN A 68 -5.55 -14.82 5.29
N ARG A 69 -6.67 -14.63 4.58
CA ARG A 69 -6.98 -13.38 3.88
C ARG A 69 -7.02 -12.17 4.81
N GLU A 70 -7.73 -12.30 5.94
CA GLU A 70 -7.82 -11.24 6.94
C GLU A 70 -6.47 -10.95 7.58
N GLN A 71 -5.74 -12.00 7.98
CA GLN A 71 -4.44 -11.82 8.60
C GLN A 71 -3.43 -11.19 7.63
N ALA A 72 -3.45 -11.56 6.35
CA ALA A 72 -2.59 -11.00 5.32
C ALA A 72 -2.87 -9.51 5.11
N LEU A 73 -4.15 -9.13 4.98
CA LEU A 73 -4.55 -7.73 4.85
C LEU A 73 -4.14 -6.91 6.10
N ARG A 74 -4.44 -7.44 7.29
CA ARG A 74 -4.08 -6.80 8.57
C ARG A 74 -2.57 -6.58 8.68
N ARG A 75 -1.75 -7.56 8.32
CA ARG A 75 -0.27 -7.44 8.34
C ARG A 75 0.24 -6.35 7.40
N LEU A 76 -0.33 -6.20 6.20
CA LEU A 76 0.08 -5.15 5.28
C LEU A 76 -0.33 -3.76 5.78
N ALA A 77 -1.53 -3.65 6.34
CA ALA A 77 -2.00 -2.41 6.97
C ALA A 77 -1.13 -2.02 8.19
N GLU A 78 -0.83 -2.98 9.07
CA GLU A 78 0.06 -2.78 10.22
C GLU A 78 1.50 -2.44 9.79
N ALA A 79 1.97 -2.98 8.66
CA ALA A 79 3.25 -2.63 8.05
C ALA A 79 3.26 -1.25 7.37
N GLY A 80 2.16 -0.49 7.51
CA GLY A 80 2.01 0.86 7.02
C GLY A 80 1.77 0.97 5.52
N ALA A 81 1.55 -0.13 4.80
CA ALA A 81 1.41 -0.09 3.34
C ALA A 81 0.18 0.74 2.93
N ASN A 82 0.35 1.66 1.99
CA ASN A 82 -0.73 2.55 1.57
C ASN A 82 -0.53 3.04 0.11
N PRO A 83 -1.43 2.72 -0.82
CA PRO A 83 -2.60 1.83 -0.67
C PRO A 83 -2.23 0.34 -0.59
N VAL A 84 -3.16 -0.48 -0.09
CA VAL A 84 -3.14 -1.95 -0.26
C VAL A 84 -4.14 -2.34 -1.35
N VAL A 85 -3.64 -2.85 -2.46
CA VAL A 85 -4.41 -3.34 -3.61
C VAL A 85 -4.72 -4.82 -3.41
N MET A 86 -5.99 -5.19 -3.49
CA MET A 86 -6.46 -6.56 -3.29
C MET A 86 -7.04 -7.10 -4.60
N THR A 87 -6.52 -8.21 -5.11
CA THR A 87 -6.93 -8.73 -6.42
C THR A 87 -7.99 -9.82 -6.31
N GLY A 88 -9.16 -9.48 -5.79
CA GLY A 88 -10.26 -10.46 -5.74
C GLY A 88 -11.48 -9.93 -5.02
N PHE A 89 -12.66 -10.30 -5.50
CA PHE A 89 -13.93 -9.91 -4.88
C PHE A 89 -14.09 -10.48 -3.46
N ALA A 90 -13.43 -11.61 -3.17
CA ALA A 90 -13.46 -12.27 -1.87
C ALA A 90 -12.82 -11.44 -0.73
N PHE A 91 -12.11 -10.35 -1.05
CA PHE A 91 -11.61 -9.40 -0.06
C PHE A 91 -12.68 -8.42 0.45
N GLY A 92 -13.85 -8.33 -0.18
CA GLY A 92 -14.89 -7.37 0.21
C GLY A 92 -15.33 -7.51 1.68
N ASP A 93 -15.62 -8.73 2.11
CA ASP A 93 -16.02 -9.00 3.50
C ASP A 93 -14.90 -8.76 4.50
N VAL A 94 -13.66 -9.03 4.08
CA VAL A 94 -12.46 -8.88 4.91
C VAL A 94 -12.13 -7.40 5.10
N LEU A 95 -12.26 -6.60 4.05
CA LEU A 95 -12.03 -5.16 4.08
C LEU A 95 -12.95 -4.45 5.07
N ASN A 96 -14.18 -4.94 5.25
CA ASN A 96 -15.12 -4.36 6.23
C ASN A 96 -14.74 -4.65 7.69
N LYS A 97 -13.78 -5.55 7.95
CA LYS A 97 -13.37 -5.98 9.30
C LYS A 97 -12.02 -5.41 9.76
N VAL A 98 -11.18 -4.99 8.81
CA VAL A 98 -9.81 -4.48 9.07
C VAL A 98 -9.86 -2.97 9.12
#